data_AF-C7CGN8-F1
#
_entry.id   AF-C7CGN8-F1
#
_cell.length_a   1.000
_cell.length_b   1.000
_cell.length_c   1.000
_cell.angle_alpha   90.00
_cell.angle_beta   90.00
_cell.angle_gamma   90.00
#
_symmetry.space_group_name_H-M   'P 1'
#
loop_
_entity.id
_entity.type
_entity.pdbx_description
1 polymer ?
#
loop_
_entity_poly.entity_id
_entity_poly.type
_entity_poly.pdbx_seq_one_letter_code
_entity_poly.pdbx_strand_id
1 'polypeptide(L)' 'MCAQCRRPFAWRKKWERVWDEVRYCSDRCRTEAKREARKG' A
#
# COMPACT_ATOMS: atom_id res chain seq x y z
N MET A 1 3.22 -4.10 -6.71
CA MET A 1 2.84 -2.75 -7.21
C MET A 1 1.74 -2.21 -6.32
N CYS A 2 1.76 -0.93 -5.95
CA CYS A 2 0.80 -0.35 -5.00
C CYS A 2 -0.60 -0.26 -5.59
N ALA A 3 -1.62 -0.77 -4.88
CA ALA A 3 -3.01 -0.71 -5.34
C ALA A 3 -3.55 0.73 -5.51
N GLN A 4 -3.08 1.68 -4.69
CA GLN A 4 -3.51 3.09 -4.77
C GLN A 4 -2.80 3.90 -5.86
N CYS A 5 -1.47 4.02 -5.78
CA CYS A 5 -0.71 4.94 -6.64
C CYS A 5 -0.09 4.26 -7.87
N ARG A 6 -0.27 2.93 -8.03
CA ARG A 6 0.28 2.13 -9.13
C ARG A 6 1.81 2.21 -9.29
N ARG A 7 2.53 2.63 -8.25
CA ARG A 7 3.99 2.67 -8.23
C ARG A 7 4.58 1.31 -7.81
N PRO A 8 5.77 0.93 -8.31
CA PRO A 8 6.48 -0.24 -7.80
C PRO A 8 6.78 -0.10 -6.31
N PHE A 9 6.78 -1.22 -5.58
CA PHE A 9 7.21 -1.20 -4.18
C PHE A 9 8.74 -1.09 -4.14
N ALA A 10 9.25 -0.11 -3.41
CA ALA A 10 10.65 -0.12 -3.03
C ALA A 10 10.83 -1.15 -1.90
N TRP A 11 11.83 -2.02 -2.03
CA TRP A 11 12.14 -3.00 -0.99
C TRP A 11 12.44 -2.29 0.33
N ARG A 12 11.92 -2.82 1.44
CA ARG A 12 12.18 -2.33 2.80
C ARG A 12 12.36 -3.51 3.74
N LYS A 13 13.43 -3.49 4.54
CA LYS A 13 13.73 -4.53 5.53
C LYS A 13 12.58 -4.82 6.50
N LYS A 14 11.79 -3.80 6.86
CA LYS A 14 10.60 -3.95 7.72
C LYS A 14 9.48 -4.82 7.12
N TRP A 15 9.53 -5.08 5.81
CA TRP A 15 8.50 -5.84 5.09
C TRP A 15 8.89 -7.29 4.84
N GLU A 16 10.09 -7.71 5.23
CA GLU A 16 10.60 -9.07 4.96
C GLU A 16 9.62 -10.18 5.37
N ARG A 17 8.95 -10.03 6.51
CA ARG A 17 8.03 -11.06 7.06
C ARG A 17 6.60 -10.97 6.54
N VAL A 18 6.23 -9.88 5.88
CA VAL A 18 4.85 -9.56 5.50
C VAL A 18 4.77 -9.14 4.04
N TRP A 19 5.82 -9.43 3.25
CA TRP A 19 5.98 -8.92 1.89
C TRP A 19 4.79 -9.29 1.00
N ASP A 20 4.30 -10.53 1.13
CA ASP A 20 3.14 -11.05 0.41
C ASP A 20 1.82 -10.34 0.78
N GLU A 21 1.74 -9.75 1.97
CA GLU A 21 0.57 -9.00 2.44
C GLU A 21 0.64 -7.50 2.10
N VAL A 22 1.80 -6.98 1.63
CA VAL A 22 1.97 -5.56 1.32
C VAL A 22 1.16 -5.18 0.08
N ARG A 23 0.00 -4.55 0.30
CA ARG A 23 -0.86 -4.00 -0.75
C ARG A 23 -0.57 -2.54 -1.12
N TYR A 24 0.06 -1.78 -0.22
CA TYR A 24 0.25 -0.33 -0.36
C TYR A 24 1.69 0.11 -0.08
N CYS A 25 2.22 1.05 -0.88
CA CYS A 25 3.63 1.44 -0.77
C CYS A 25 3.91 2.36 0.44
N SER A 26 2.87 2.89 1.04
CA SER A 26 2.94 3.80 2.19
C SER A 26 1.62 3.78 2.96
N ASP A 27 1.68 4.19 4.23
CA ASP A 27 0.47 4.40 5.05
C ASP A 27 -0.46 5.46 4.46
N ARG A 28 0.09 6.46 3.75
CA ARG A 28 -0.71 7.43 3.00
C ARG A 28 -1.57 6.72 1.96
N CYS A 29 -0.98 5.86 1.12
CA CYS A 29 -1.72 5.11 0.11
C CYS A 29 -2.78 4.19 0.72
N ARG A 30 -2.48 3.55 1.86
CA ARG A 30 -3.44 2.73 2.62
C ARG A 30 -4.61 3.55 3.15
N THR A 31 -4.33 4.76 3.64
CA THR A 31 -5.35 5.66 4.21
C THR A 31 -6.23 6.26 3.12
N GLU A 32 -5.63 6.69 2.01
CA GLU A 32 -6.36 7.20 0.85
C GLU A 32 -7.27 6.13 0.24
N ALA A 33 -6.78 4.89 0.10
CA ALA A 33 -7.63 3.77 -0.35
C ALA A 33 -8.85 3.55 0.55
N LYS A 34 -8.68 3.65 1.87
CA LYS A 34 -9.79 3.58 2.84
C LYS A 34 -10.75 4.77 2.73
N ARG A 35 -10.24 5.95 2.39
CA ARG A 35 -11.06 7.16 2.20
C ARG A 35 -11.88 7.08 0.92
N GLU A 36 -11.29 6.59 -0.18
CA GLU A 36 -12.01 6.38 -1.44
C GLU A 36 -13.12 5.35 -1.27
N ALA A 37 -12.87 4.24 -0.57
CA ALA A 37 -13.88 3.22 -0.29
C ALA A 37 -15.08 3.72 0.55
N ARG A 38 -14.95 4.84 1.26
CA ARG A 38 -16.03 5.47 2.05
C ARG A 38 -16.79 6.56 1.29
N LYS A 39 -16.31 6.95 0.11
CA LYS A 39 -16.94 7.99 -0.73
C LYS A 39 -17.94 7.43 -1.72
N GLY A 40 -17.84 6.14 -2.06
CA GLY A 40 -18.84 5.40 -2.82
C GLY A 40 -19.84 4.74 -1.89
#